data_AF-A0A7W1YTV3-F1
#
_entry.id   AF-A0A7W1YTV3-F1
#
_cell.length_a   1.000
_cell.length_b   1.000
_cell.length_c   1.000
_cell.angle_alpha   90.00
_cell.angle_beta   90.00
_cell.angle_gamma   90.00
#
_symmetry.space_group_name_H-M   'P 1'
#
loop_
_entity.id
_entity.type
_entity.pdbx_description
1 polymer ?
#
loop_
_entity_poly.entity_id
_entity_poly.type
_entity_poly.pdbx_seq_one_letter_code
_entity_poly.pdbx_strand_id
1 'polypeptide(L)' 'MTVPLLSLAQVRILEEEVIEATCAPDPVPGDLVPSTPYDAGSIRSGLPEPGPFRLSDLRWFASG' A
#
# COMPACT_ATOMS: atom_id res chain seq x y z
N MET A 1 13.59 17.91 -3.46
CA MET A 1 12.25 17.39 -3.16
C MET A 1 11.97 16.26 -4.14
N THR A 2 11.83 15.03 -3.66
CA THR A 2 11.49 13.88 -4.50
C THR A 2 9.99 13.91 -4.73
N VAL A 3 9.59 14.19 -5.96
CA VAL A 3 8.20 14.06 -6.42
C VAL A 3 7.72 12.65 -6.08
N PRO A 4 6.53 12.44 -5.48
CA PRO A 4 6.02 11.08 -5.32
C PRO A 4 5.95 10.47 -6.71
N LEU A 5 6.56 9.28 -6.87
CA LEU A 5 6.46 8.46 -8.08
C LEU A 5 4.99 8.06 -8.27
N LEU A 6 4.16 9.02 -8.70
CA LEU A 6 2.85 8.74 -9.21
C LEU A 6 3.09 8.04 -10.54
N SER A 7 2.69 6.78 -10.66
CA SER A 7 2.78 6.10 -11.95
C SER A 7 1.89 6.83 -12.95
N LEU A 8 2.24 6.79 -14.23
CA LEU A 8 1.39 7.37 -15.28
C LEU A 8 -0.04 6.81 -15.22
N ALA A 9 -0.21 5.56 -14.78
CA ALA A 9 -1.51 4.96 -14.56
C ALA A 9 -2.30 5.66 -13.44
N GLN A 10 -1.65 6.04 -12.34
CA GLN A 10 -2.30 6.76 -11.24
C GLN A 10 -2.69 8.19 -11.63
N VAL A 11 -1.84 8.90 -12.40
CA VAL A 11 -2.22 10.21 -12.96
C VAL A 11 -3.46 10.06 -13.83
N ARG A 12 -3.46 9.06 -14.71
CA ARG A 12 -4.55 8.79 -15.63
C ARG A 12 -5.87 8.46 -14.93
N ILE A 13 -5.83 7.62 -13.89
CA ILE A 13 -6.99 7.27 -13.07
C ILE A 13 -7.61 8.51 -12.42
N LEU A 14 -6.79 9.46 -11.95
CA LEU A 14 -7.27 10.70 -11.33
C LEU A 14 -7.80 11.70 -12.36
N GLU A 15 -7.15 11.83 -13.53
CA GLU A 15 -7.59 12.67 -14.65
C GLU A 15 -8.88 12.17 -15.30
N GLU A 16 -9.11 10.87 -15.33
CA GLU A 16 -10.33 10.27 -15.87
C GLU A 16 -11.57 10.56 -15.02
N GLU A 17 -11.40 11.22 -13.86
CA GLU A 17 -12.48 11.61 -12.94
C GLU A 17 -13.51 10.49 -12.87
N VAL A 18 -13.10 9.28 -12.47
CA VAL A 18 -14.05 8.16 -12.35
C VAL A 18 -14.99 8.45 -11.18
N ILE A 19 -16.04 9.23 -11.46
CA ILE A 19 -17.07 9.68 -10.51
C ILE A 19 -18.24 8.69 -10.46
N GLU A 20 -18.40 7.89 -11.51
CA GLU A 20 -19.37 6.79 -11.52
C GLU A 20 -18.73 5.56 -10.86
N ALA A 21 -19.44 5.00 -9.87
CA ALA A 21 -19.05 3.74 -9.27
C ALA A 21 -19.03 2.67 -10.37
N THR A 22 -17.84 2.27 -10.77
CA THR A 22 -17.66 1.13 -11.67
C THR A 22 -18.06 -0.15 -10.94
N CYS A 23 -18.55 -1.14 -11.69
CA CYS A 23 -18.83 -2.45 -11.11
C CYS A 23 -17.60 -2.95 -10.34
N ALA A 24 -17.85 -3.67 -9.23
CA ALA A 24 -16.77 -4.32 -8.51
C ALA A 24 -15.92 -5.13 -9.51
N PRO A 25 -14.59 -5.08 -9.39
CA PRO A 25 -13.72 -5.84 -10.30
C PRO A 25 -14.14 -7.30 -10.29
N ASP A 26 -14.02 -7.96 -11.45
CA ASP A 26 -14.26 -9.38 -11.58
C ASP A 26 -13.49 -10.15 -10.50
N PRO A 27 -14.03 -11.27 -10.00
CA PRO A 27 -13.33 -12.08 -9.01
C PRO A 27 -11.95 -12.45 -9.55
N VAL A 28 -10.93 -12.11 -8.76
CA VAL A 28 -9.53 -12.41 -9.04
C VAL A 28 -9.37 -13.93 -9.15
N PRO A 29 -8.61 -14.45 -10.14
CA PRO A 29 -8.27 -15.87 -10.23
C PRO A 29 -7.76 -16.41 -8.89
N GLY A 30 -8.14 -17.64 -8.52
CA GLY A 30 -7.89 -18.16 -7.16
C GLY A 30 -6.42 -18.20 -6.75
N ASP A 31 -5.51 -18.33 -7.71
CA ASP A 31 -4.06 -18.30 -7.54
C ASP A 31 -3.49 -16.88 -7.33
N LEU A 32 -4.27 -15.85 -7.65
CA LEU A 32 -3.94 -14.43 -7.46
C LEU A 32 -4.63 -13.83 -6.23
N VAL A 33 -5.53 -14.57 -5.57
CA VAL A 33 -6.16 -14.12 -4.32
C VAL A 33 -5.11 -14.12 -3.20
N PRO A 34 -5.01 -13.03 -2.40
CA PRO A 34 -4.12 -13.01 -1.25
C PRO A 34 -4.43 -14.16 -0.28
N SER A 35 -3.42 -14.95 0.06
CA SER A 35 -3.54 -15.98 1.09
C SER A 35 -3.57 -15.41 2.51
N THR A 36 -3.09 -14.17 2.68
CA THR A 36 -3.07 -13.47 3.96
C THR A 36 -4.43 -12.82 4.22
N PRO A 37 -5.12 -13.16 5.32
CA PRO A 37 -6.39 -12.53 5.68
C PRO A 37 -6.25 -11.03 5.98
N TYR A 38 -7.26 -10.25 5.62
CA TYR A 38 -7.35 -8.85 6.04
C TYR A 38 -8.03 -8.75 7.42
N ASP A 39 -7.28 -9.12 8.47
CA ASP A 39 -7.73 -9.05 9.85
C ASP A 39 -6.74 -8.32 10.76
N ALA A 40 -7.20 -7.98 11.97
CA ALA A 40 -6.41 -7.19 12.91
C ALA A 40 -5.16 -7.94 13.44
N GLY A 41 -5.13 -9.27 13.37
CA GLY A 41 -3.95 -10.05 13.75
C GLY A 41 -2.87 -9.94 12.68
N SER A 42 -3.25 -10.19 11.43
CA SER A 42 -2.41 -10.10 10.24
C SER A 42 -1.84 -8.70 10.07
N ILE A 43 -2.67 -7.66 10.24
CA ILE A 43 -2.22 -6.26 10.19
C ILE A 43 -1.15 -5.99 11.26
N ARG A 44 -1.39 -6.36 12.52
CA ARG A 44 -0.44 -6.10 13.60
C ARG A 44 0.87 -6.87 13.42
N SER A 45 0.82 -8.08 12.86
CA SER A 45 2.01 -8.89 12.61
C SER A 45 2.95 -8.27 11.57
N GLY A 46 2.43 -7.44 10.65
CA GLY A 46 3.22 -6.75 9.63
C GLY A 46 3.77 -5.39 10.09
N LEU A 47 3.42 -4.93 11.29
CA LEU A 47 3.90 -3.65 11.82
C LEU A 47 5.18 -3.85 12.64
N PRO A 48 6.08 -2.85 12.66
CA PRO A 48 7.19 -2.84 13.61
C PRO A 48 6.67 -2.79 15.04
N GLU A 49 7.52 -3.19 15.99
CA GLU A 49 7.23 -3.07 17.42
C GLU A 49 6.80 -1.64 17.78
N PRO A 50 5.75 -1.46 18.61
CA PRO A 50 5.29 -0.13 18.98
C PRO A 50 6.39 0.68 19.67
N GLY A 51 6.65 1.87 19.16
CA GLY A 51 7.67 2.76 19.71
C GLY A 51 7.66 4.14 19.09
N PRO A 52 8.37 5.11 19.71
CA PRO A 52 8.57 6.41 19.09
C PRO A 52 9.42 6.26 17.82
N PHE A 53 9.14 7.08 16.81
CA PHE A 53 9.99 7.19 15.62
C PHE A 53 11.36 7.79 16.00
N ARG A 54 12.44 7.13 15.63
CA ARG A 54 13.83 7.47 15.96
C ARG A 54 14.63 7.78 14.70
N LEU A 55 15.80 8.39 14.89
CA LEU A 55 16.74 8.61 13.79
C LEU A 55 17.11 7.29 13.09
N SER A 56 17.24 6.18 13.82
CA SER A 56 17.51 4.85 13.26
C SER A 56 16.45 4.34 12.26
N ASP A 57 15.23 4.86 12.33
CA ASP A 57 14.15 4.46 11.42
C ASP A 57 14.28 5.17 10.05
N LEU A 58 15.09 6.22 9.98
CA LEU A 58 15.47 6.85 8.72
C LEU A 58 16.47 5.94 8.02
N ARG A 59 16.24 5.67 6.73
CA ARG A 59 17.13 4.85 5.88
C ARG A 59 18.61 5.24 5.93
N TRP A 60 18.91 6.52 6.16
CA TRP A 60 20.29 7.01 6.28
C TRP A 60 21.02 6.54 7.53
N PHE A 61 20.28 6.24 8.60
CA PHE A 61 20.82 5.79 9.89
C PHE A 61 20.39 4.35 10.22
N ALA A 62 19.73 3.66 9.29
CA ALA A 62 19.43 2.24 9.41
C ALA A 62 20.75 1.47 9.25
N SER A 63 21.34 1.05 10.36
CA SER A 63 22.47 0.11 10.35
C SER A 63 22.00 -1.24 9.78
N GLY A 64 22.75 -1.77 8.82
CA GLY A 64 22.52 -3.11 8.26
C GLY A 64 22.84 -4.23 9.24
#